data_AF-A0AA96YZI6-F1
#
_entry.id   AF-A0AA96YZI6-F1
#
_cell.length_a   1.000
_cell.length_b   1.000
_cell.length_c   1.000
_cell.angle_alpha   90.00
_cell.angle_beta   90.00
_cell.angle_gamma   90.00
#
_symmetry.space_group_name_H-M   'P 1'
#
loop_
_entity.id
_entity.type
_entity.pdbx_description
1 polymer ?
#
loop_
_entity_poly.entity_id
_entity_poly.type
_entity_poly.pdbx_seq_one_letter_code
_entity_poly.pdbx_strand_id
1 'polypeptide(L)' 'MNRTKKTVSVTVAPELYEQARRAKLNLSAILACALQAELKRLEAQKWKNDNAEGFNELNRINEEYGLLSDKYKDF' A
#
# COMPACT_ATOMS: atom_id res chain seq x y z
N MET A 1 3.59 -25.50 -17.67
CA MET A 1 3.67 -25.68 -16.20
C MET A 1 3.89 -24.30 -15.57
N ASN A 2 2.83 -23.61 -15.14
CA ASN A 2 2.94 -22.28 -14.52
C ASN A 2 3.52 -22.44 -13.11
N ARG A 3 4.79 -22.04 -12.90
CA ARG A 3 5.35 -21.92 -11.54
C ARG A 3 4.62 -20.79 -10.82
N THR A 4 3.73 -21.15 -9.91
CA THR A 4 2.95 -20.25 -9.05
C THR A 4 3.81 -19.46 -8.06
N LYS A 5 5.09 -19.82 -7.87
CA LYS A 5 6.04 -19.12 -7.00
C LYS A 5 7.42 -19.02 -7.63
N LYS A 6 8.07 -17.87 -7.44
CA LYS A 6 9.49 -17.66 -7.75
C LYS A 6 10.29 -17.63 -6.44
N THR A 7 11.39 -18.37 -6.40
CA THR A 7 12.34 -18.33 -5.28
C THR A 7 13.23 -17.11 -5.45
N VAL A 8 13.45 -16.36 -4.37
CA VAL A 8 14.32 -15.19 -4.35
C VAL A 8 15.34 -15.39 -3.24
N SER A 9 16.61 -15.09 -3.54
CA SER A 9 17.67 -15.04 -2.53
C SER A 9 17.76 -13.62 -1.99
N VAL A 10 17.84 -13.47 -0.67
CA VAL A 10 17.88 -12.17 0.00
C VAL A 10 19.03 -12.17 1.00
N THR A 11 19.81 -11.10 1.01
CA THR A 11 20.90 -10.89 1.96
C THR A 11 20.39 -10.03 3.11
N VAL A 12 20.59 -10.48 4.34
CA VAL A 12 20.22 -9.76 5.57
C VAL A 12 21.40 -9.75 6.54
N ALA A 13 21.38 -8.85 7.51
CA ALA A 13 22.38 -8.81 8.57
C ALA A 13 22.41 -10.16 9.34
N PRO A 14 23.59 -10.74 9.62
CA PRO A 14 23.69 -12.03 10.30
C PRO A 14 22.99 -12.06 11.65
N GLU A 15 23.11 -10.99 12.44
CA GLU A 15 22.46 -10.88 13.76
C GLU A 15 20.93 -10.92 13.64
N LEU A 16 20.38 -10.23 12.64
CA LEU A 16 18.94 -10.21 12.38
C LEU A 16 18.43 -11.58 11.97
N TYR A 17 19.19 -12.29 11.13
CA TYR A 17 18.87 -13.66 10.74
C TYR A 17 18.85 -14.60 11.95
N GLU A 18 19.86 -14.52 12.81
CA GLU A 18 19.95 -15.36 14.02
C GLU A 18 18.81 -15.06 15.00
N GLN A 19 18.46 -13.78 15.20
CA GLN A 19 17.31 -13.40 16.02
C GLN A 19 16.00 -13.96 15.45
N ALA A 20 15.77 -13.82 14.15
CA ALA A 20 14.58 -14.35 13.48
C ALA A 20 14.50 -15.88 13.57
N ARG A 21 15.64 -16.56 13.44
CA ARG A 21 15.75 -18.02 13.57
C ARG A 21 15.45 -18.50 14.99
N ARG A 22 15.99 -17.83 16.01
CA ARG A 22 15.70 -18.12 17.43
C ARG A 22 14.21 -17.95 17.75
N ALA A 23 13.59 -16.92 17.17
CA ALA A 23 12.16 -16.65 17.30
C ALA A 23 11.28 -17.54 16.38
N LYS A 24 11.87 -18.48 15.61
CA LYS A 24 11.17 -19.38 14.67
C LYS A 24 10.27 -18.64 13.67
N LEU A 25 10.69 -17.45 13.24
CA LEU A 25 9.94 -16.64 12.30
C LEU A 25 9.98 -17.24 10.89
N ASN A 26 8.85 -17.15 10.18
CA ASN A 26 8.78 -17.52 8.78
C ASN A 26 9.18 -16.32 7.90
N LEU A 27 10.47 -16.23 7.58
CA LEU A 27 11.05 -15.16 6.76
C LEU A 27 10.35 -15.00 5.40
N SER A 28 9.92 -16.10 4.78
CA SER A 28 9.25 -16.04 3.48
C SER A 28 7.87 -15.38 3.57
N ALA A 29 7.11 -15.67 4.63
CA ALA A 29 5.81 -15.06 4.88
C ALA A 29 5.95 -13.58 5.24
N ILE A 30 6.94 -13.24 6.08
CA ILE A 30 7.23 -11.85 6.45
C ILE A 30 7.62 -11.03 5.22
N LEU A 31 8.54 -11.54 4.40
CA LEU A 31 8.96 -10.88 3.17
C LEU A 31 7.77 -10.67 2.22
N ALA A 32 6.93 -11.69 2.03
CA ALA A 32 5.74 -11.58 1.18
C ALA A 32 4.77 -10.50 1.69
N CYS A 33 4.53 -10.44 3.00
CA CYS A 33 3.66 -9.43 3.60
C CYS A 33 4.23 -8.03 3.45
N ALA A 34 5.52 -7.84 3.74
CA ALA A 34 6.20 -6.56 3.60
C ALA A 34 6.19 -6.06 2.14
N LEU A 35 6.44 -6.95 1.17
CA LEU A 35 6.38 -6.60 -0.25
C LEU A 35 4.97 -6.19 -0.67
N GLN A 36 3.93 -6.90 -0.23
CA GLN A 36 2.55 -6.52 -0.53
C GLN A 36 2.18 -5.16 0.07
N ALA A 37 2.62 -4.88 1.30
CA ALA A 37 2.37 -3.59 1.95
C ALA A 37 3.07 -2.45 1.21
N GLU A 38 4.35 -2.61 0.85
CA GLU A 38 5.10 -1.60 0.09
C GLU A 38 4.52 -1.36 -1.30
N LEU A 39 4.14 -2.41 -2.03
CA LEU A 39 3.50 -2.26 -3.34
C LEU A 39 2.19 -1.48 -3.24
N LYS A 40 1.33 -1.82 -2.27
CA LYS A 40 0.10 -1.06 -2.01
C LYS A 40 0.38 0.40 -1.66
N ARG A 41 1.41 0.65 -0.85
CA ARG A 41 1.82 2.02 -0.48
C ARG A 41 2.26 2.81 -1.71
N LEU A 42 3.07 2.20 -2.58
CA LEU A 42 3.53 2.82 -3.83
C LEU A 42 2.38 3.06 -4.81
N GLU A 43 1.46 2.10 -4.97
CA GLU A 43 0.26 2.26 -5.80
C GLU A 43 -0.64 3.38 -5.28
N ALA A 44 -0.88 3.45 -3.97
CA ALA A 44 -1.65 4.52 -3.35
C ALA A 44 -0.97 5.89 -3.53
N GLN A 45 0.36 5.95 -3.42
CA GLN A 45 1.12 7.17 -3.65
C GLN A 45 1.05 7.60 -5.12
N LYS A 46 1.20 6.66 -6.05
CA LYS A 46 1.05 6.91 -7.48
C LYS A 46 -0.36 7.40 -7.81
N TRP A 47 -1.39 6.72 -7.28
CA TRP A 47 -2.77 7.13 -7.48
C TRP A 47 -3.05 8.52 -6.94
N LYS A 48 -2.54 8.86 -5.74
CA LYS A 48 -2.65 10.22 -5.20
C LYS A 48 -1.99 11.25 -6.10
N ASN A 49 -0.82 10.96 -6.66
CA ASN A 49 -0.12 11.88 -7.55
C ASN A 49 -0.87 12.04 -8.89
N ASP A 50 -1.31 10.92 -9.48
CA ASP A 50 -2.01 10.91 -10.78
C ASP A 50 -3.41 11.53 -10.68
N ASN A 51 -4.05 11.51 -9.50
CA ASN A 51 -5.40 12.03 -9.29
C ASN A 51 -5.40 13.36 -8.51
N ALA A 52 -4.23 13.93 -8.22
CA ALA A 52 -4.11 15.18 -7.47
C ALA A 52 -4.84 16.33 -8.18
N GLU A 53 -4.77 16.38 -9.51
CA GLU A 53 -5.48 17.38 -10.32
C GLU A 53 -7.01 17.20 -10.26
N GLY A 54 -7.48 15.95 -10.31
CA GLY A 54 -8.91 15.63 -10.15
C GLY A 54 -9.45 15.95 -8.76
N PHE A 55 -8.65 15.70 -7.71
CA PHE A 55 -9.01 16.09 -6.35
C PHE A 55 -9.03 17.62 -6.16
N ASN A 56 -8.10 18.35 -6.76
CA ASN A 56 -8.09 19.80 -6.70
C ASN A 56 -9.31 20.41 -7.40
N GLU A 57 -9.71 19.88 -8.55
CA GLU A 57 -10.92 20.36 -9.23
C GLU A 57 -12.19 20.01 -8.44
N LEU A 58 -12.27 18.81 -7.85
CA LEU A 58 -13.37 18.44 -6.95
C LEU A 58 -13.44 19.35 -5.71
N ASN A 59 -12.28 19.68 -5.12
CA ASN A 59 -12.22 20.62 -3.99
C ASN A 59 -12.69 22.02 -4.41
N ARG A 60 -12.25 22.51 -5.57
CA ARG A 60 -12.71 23.81 -6.10
C ARG A 60 -14.22 23.83 -6.32
N ILE A 61 -14.78 22.77 -6.90
CA ILE A 61 -16.24 22.65 -7.08
C ILE A 61 -16.96 22.62 -5.72
N ASN A 62 -16.43 21.90 -4.74
CA ASN A 62 -17.01 21.85 -3.38
C ASN A 62 -16.93 23.22 -2.66
N GLU A 63 -15.84 23.97 -2.84
CA GLU A 63 -15.68 25.32 -2.28
C GLU A 63 -16.64 26.33 -2.93
N GLU A 64 -16.88 26.20 -4.24
CA GLU A 64 -17.73 27.11 -5.01
C GLU A 64 -19.23 26.79 -4.87
N TYR A 65 -19.60 25.51 -4.76
CA TYR A 65 -21.01 25.06 -4.80
C TYR A 65 -21.50 24.36 -3.51
N GLY A 66 -20.64 24.22 -2.50
CA GLY A 66 -20.93 23.45 -1.28
C GLY A 66 -20.81 21.94 -1.48
N LEU A 67 -20.99 21.15 -0.41
CA LEU A 67 -20.84 19.70 -0.49
C LEU A 67 -21.94 19.09 -1.36
N LEU A 68 -21.56 18.32 -2.37
CA LEU A 68 -22.50 17.55 -3.20
C LEU A 68 -23.41 16.62 -2.37
N SER A 69 -22.96 16.19 -1.18
CA SER A 69 -23.70 15.34 -0.26
C SER A 69 -24.73 16.08 0.60
N ASP A 70 -24.76 17.41 0.59
CA ASP A 70 -25.70 18.19 1.39
C ASP A 70 -27.16 17.98 0.94
N LYS A 71 -27.39 17.55 -0.31
CA LYS A 71 -28.73 17.19 -0.82
C LYS A 71 -29.27 15.84 -0.34
N TYR A 72 -28.47 15.07 0.41
CA TYR A 72 -28.81 13.70 0.83
C TYR A 72 -28.62 13.47 2.34
N LYS A 73 -28.48 14.53 3.14
CA LYS A 73 -28.27 14.43 4.60
C LYS A 73 -29.56 14.33 5.43
N ASP A 74 -30.74 14.43 4.83
CA ASP A 74 -32.01 14.20 5.52
C ASP A 74 -32.40 12.71 5.43
N PHE A 75 -31.99 11.92 6.44
CA PHE A 75 -32.53 10.58 6.73
C PHE A 75 -32.70 10.39 8.23
#